data_AF-A0A838GIS4-F1
#
_entry.id   AF-A0A838GIS4-F1
#
_cell.length_a   1.000
_cell.length_b   1.000
_cell.length_c   1.000
_cell.angle_alpha   90.00
_cell.angle_beta   90.00
_cell.angle_gamma   90.00
#
_symmetry.space_group_name_H-M   'P 1'
#
loop_
_entity.id
_entity.type
_entity.pdbx_description
1 polymer ?
#
loop_
_entity_poly.entity_id
_entity_poly.type
_entity_poly.pdbx_seq_one_letter_code
_entity_poly.pdbx_strand_id
1 'polypeptide(L)'
;MRDPMPIPIPGSARARLLSAGIEQFQLHGFEGANVVEIAGAAGVTTGSLYHHFKSKLGLYVVIRDELEKRMTERMEGAAAALGGSGRPAVNAALEVAFDASVRFGVTRILAEPRPDVAPDPIAATLGLVLPRSARSAATMLAAAWRGALRAVADGVPPATARRGLRWLLDLDSAA
;
A
#
# COMPACT_ATOMS: atom_id res chain seq x y z
N MET A 1 -9.33 -1.75 23.61
CA MET A 1 -8.00 -2.36 23.72
C MET A 1 -7.79 -3.22 22.47
N ARG A 2 -7.08 -2.72 21.45
CA ARG A 2 -6.75 -3.52 20.25
C ARG A 2 -5.70 -4.54 20.67
N ASP A 3 -6.01 -5.82 20.50
CA ASP A 3 -5.07 -6.91 20.71
C ASP A 3 -3.80 -6.62 19.88
N PRO A 4 -2.59 -6.58 20.48
CA PRO A 4 -1.37 -6.37 19.72
C PRO A 4 -1.26 -7.45 18.66
N MET A 5 -1.12 -7.04 17.39
CA MET A 5 -1.01 -7.94 16.25
C MET A 5 0.09 -8.98 16.53
N PRO A 6 -0.24 -10.28 16.64
CA PRO A 6 0.73 -11.30 16.98
C PRO A 6 1.79 -11.34 15.88
N ILE A 7 3.07 -11.33 16.28
CA ILE A 7 4.20 -11.55 15.38
C ILE A 7 3.94 -12.87 14.64
N PRO A 8 3.80 -12.88 13.31
CA PRO A 8 3.46 -14.10 12.59
C PRO A 8 4.57 -15.14 12.83
N ILE A 9 4.21 -16.28 13.42
CA ILE A 9 5.15 -17.40 13.54
C ILE A 9 5.42 -17.89 12.12
N PRO A 10 6.69 -17.89 11.66
CA PRO A 10 7.05 -18.40 10.34
C PRO A 10 6.49 -19.81 10.15
N GLY A 11 5.80 -20.04 9.02
CA GLY A 11 5.19 -21.33 8.72
C GLY A 11 3.84 -21.62 9.37
N SER A 12 3.28 -20.76 10.22
CA SER A 12 1.91 -20.92 10.72
C SER A 12 0.86 -20.87 9.61
N ALA A 13 -0.30 -21.53 9.80
CA ALA A 13 -1.41 -21.47 8.85
C ALA A 13 -1.81 -20.02 8.51
N ARG A 14 -1.87 -19.16 9.53
CA ARG A 14 -2.12 -17.72 9.35
C ARG A 14 -1.07 -17.06 8.47
N ALA A 15 0.22 -17.33 8.68
CA ALA A 15 1.29 -16.76 7.86
C ALA A 15 1.22 -17.24 6.40
N ARG A 16 0.98 -18.54 6.17
CA ARG A 16 0.81 -19.10 4.82
C ARG A 16 -0.39 -18.49 4.09
N LEU A 17 -1.50 -18.28 4.80
CA LEU A 17 -2.68 -17.60 4.26
C LEU A 17 -2.42 -16.12 3.91
N LEU A 18 -1.61 -15.41 4.70
CA LEU A 18 -1.20 -14.04 4.37
C LEU A 18 -0.34 -14.01 3.10
N SER A 19 0.64 -14.92 2.98
CA SER A 19 1.48 -15.03 1.79
C SER A 19 0.67 -15.36 0.53
N ALA A 20 -0.15 -16.42 0.59
CA ALA A 20 -1.02 -16.81 -0.53
C ALA A 20 -2.04 -15.71 -0.88
N GLY A 21 -2.56 -15.02 0.12
CA GLY A 21 -3.46 -13.88 -0.07
C GLY A 21 -2.77 -12.72 -0.79
N ILE A 22 -1.54 -12.37 -0.42
CA ILE A 22 -0.77 -11.32 -1.12
C ILE A 22 -0.64 -11.67 -2.60
N GLU A 23 -0.20 -12.88 -2.93
CA GLU A 23 -0.03 -13.30 -4.33
C GLU A 23 -1.35 -13.20 -5.12
N GLN A 24 -2.42 -13.77 -4.57
CA GLN A 24 -3.74 -13.78 -5.21
C GLN A 24 -4.33 -12.38 -5.40
N PHE A 25 -4.25 -11.51 -4.39
CA PHE A 25 -4.72 -10.14 -4.52
C PHE A 25 -3.84 -9.28 -5.43
N GLN A 26 -2.54 -9.55 -5.55
CA GLN A 26 -1.68 -8.86 -6.50
C GLN A 26 -1.96 -9.26 -7.96
N LEU A 27 -2.29 -10.52 -8.20
CA LEU A 27 -2.61 -11.02 -9.53
C LEU A 27 -4.01 -10.60 -9.98
N HIS A 28 -5.00 -10.74 -9.11
CA HIS A 28 -6.42 -10.66 -9.49
C HIS A 28 -7.18 -9.47 -8.91
N GLY A 29 -6.53 -8.66 -8.06
CA GLY A 29 -7.21 -7.61 -7.30
C GLY A 29 -8.13 -8.17 -6.22
N PHE A 30 -8.78 -7.30 -5.46
CA PHE A 30 -9.71 -7.73 -4.41
C PHE A 30 -10.90 -8.52 -4.97
N GLU A 31 -11.56 -8.00 -6.00
CA GLU A 31 -12.77 -8.59 -6.57
C GLU A 31 -12.48 -9.96 -7.21
N GLY A 32 -11.42 -10.05 -8.02
CA GLY A 32 -11.05 -11.26 -8.75
C GLY A 32 -10.43 -12.37 -7.90
N ALA A 33 -9.92 -12.07 -6.70
CA ALA A 33 -9.27 -13.08 -5.86
C ALA A 33 -10.25 -14.13 -5.31
N ASN A 34 -9.81 -15.40 -5.33
CA ASN A 34 -10.60 -16.56 -4.95
C ASN A 34 -10.12 -17.17 -3.61
N VAL A 35 -11.03 -17.28 -2.64
CA VAL A 35 -10.76 -17.82 -1.29
C VAL A 35 -10.34 -19.30 -1.33
N VAL A 36 -10.89 -20.08 -2.27
CA VAL A 36 -10.55 -21.51 -2.44
C VAL A 36 -9.10 -21.65 -2.89
N GLU A 37 -8.68 -20.84 -3.87
CA GLU A 37 -7.30 -20.84 -4.38
C GLU A 37 -6.31 -20.37 -3.32
N ILE A 38 -6.65 -19.32 -2.56
CA ILE A 38 -5.83 -18.85 -1.42
C ILE A 38 -5.63 -19.98 -0.40
N ALA A 39 -6.71 -20.65 0.01
CA ALA A 39 -6.63 -21.73 0.98
C ALA A 39 -5.82 -22.93 0.45
N GLY A 40 -6.04 -23.29 -0.82
CA GLY A 40 -5.28 -24.33 -1.51
C GLY A 40 -3.78 -24.04 -1.58
N ALA A 41 -3.41 -22.83 -2.00
CA ALA A 41 -2.01 -22.38 -2.05
C ALA A 41 -1.36 -22.33 -0.65
N ALA A 42 -2.14 -22.01 0.39
CA ALA A 42 -1.67 -22.03 1.78
C ALA A 42 -1.63 -23.46 2.40
N GLY A 43 -2.08 -24.49 1.69
CA GLY A 43 -2.14 -25.87 2.18
C GLY A 43 -3.08 -26.03 3.37
N VAL A 44 -4.22 -25.32 3.38
CA VAL A 44 -5.23 -25.38 4.43
C VAL A 44 -6.64 -25.43 3.84
N THR A 45 -7.64 -25.69 4.68
CA THR A 45 -9.05 -25.62 4.26
C THR A 45 -9.55 -24.18 4.22
N THR A 46 -10.59 -23.91 3.43
CA THR A 46 -11.29 -22.61 3.45
C THR A 46 -11.84 -22.30 4.85
N GLY A 47 -12.26 -23.30 5.62
CA GLY A 47 -12.66 -23.16 7.02
C GLY A 47 -11.55 -22.58 7.91
N SER A 48 -10.28 -22.94 7.69
CA SER A 48 -9.14 -22.35 8.41
C SER A 48 -8.98 -20.86 8.09
N LEU A 49 -9.15 -20.45 6.83
CA LEU A 49 -9.14 -19.04 6.43
C LEU A 49 -10.25 -18.26 7.14
N TYR A 50 -11.49 -18.74 7.09
CA TYR A 50 -12.62 -18.09 7.77
C TYR A 50 -12.46 -18.07 9.29
N HIS A 51 -11.84 -19.09 9.88
CA HIS A 51 -11.52 -19.08 11.30
C HIS A 51 -10.58 -17.92 11.67
N HIS A 52 -9.49 -17.74 10.91
CA HIS A 52 -8.47 -16.72 11.16
C HIS A 52 -8.90 -15.30 10.79
N PHE A 53 -9.61 -15.12 9.68
CA PHE A 53 -9.84 -13.80 9.07
C PHE A 53 -11.32 -13.43 8.92
N LYS A 54 -12.24 -14.35 9.24
CA LYS A 54 -13.71 -14.18 9.15
C LYS A 54 -14.27 -14.00 7.74
N SER A 55 -13.53 -13.42 6.80
CA SER A 55 -13.96 -13.22 5.41
C SER A 55 -12.77 -12.95 4.47
N LYS A 56 -13.01 -12.94 3.14
CA LYS A 56 -12.06 -12.44 2.13
C LYS A 56 -11.64 -11.01 2.43
N LEU A 57 -12.62 -10.16 2.77
CA LEU A 57 -12.40 -8.77 3.17
C LEU A 57 -11.51 -8.68 4.41
N GLY A 58 -11.74 -9.50 5.43
CA GLY A 58 -10.93 -9.51 6.64
C GLY A 58 -9.47 -9.89 6.36
N LEU A 59 -9.23 -10.87 5.49
CA LEU A 59 -7.86 -11.22 5.05
C LEU A 59 -7.22 -10.07 4.28
N TYR A 60 -7.95 -9.47 3.33
CA TYR A 60 -7.48 -8.36 2.51
C TYR A 60 -7.09 -7.14 3.36
N VAL A 61 -7.95 -6.73 4.29
CA VAL A 61 -7.71 -5.60 5.19
C VAL A 61 -6.46 -5.83 6.04
N VAL A 62 -6.28 -7.03 6.61
CA VAL A 62 -5.08 -7.36 7.38
C VAL A 62 -3.80 -7.24 6.54
N ILE A 63 -3.84 -7.75 5.30
CA ILE A 63 -2.70 -7.64 4.37
C ILE A 63 -2.43 -6.17 4.02
N ARG A 64 -3.48 -5.45 3.61
CA ARG A 64 -3.36 -4.08 3.15
C ARG A 64 -2.88 -3.14 4.25
N ASP A 65 -3.42 -3.27 5.45
CA ASP A 65 -3.01 -2.45 6.60
C ASP A 65 -1.51 -2.64 6.91
N GLU A 66 -1.00 -3.87 6.84
CA GLU A 66 0.42 -4.16 7.04
C GLU A 66 1.28 -3.56 5.92
N LEU A 67 0.84 -3.65 4.66
CA LEU A 67 1.55 -3.05 3.53
C LEU A 67 1.55 -1.52 3.60
N GLU A 68 0.40 -0.91 3.89
CA GLU A 68 0.26 0.54 4.03
C GLU A 68 1.11 1.05 5.20
N LYS A 69 1.09 0.38 6.35
CA LYS A 69 1.97 0.70 7.48
C LYS A 69 3.45 0.70 7.09
N ARG A 70 3.90 -0.31 6.35
CA ARG A 70 5.28 -0.38 5.85
C ARG A 70 5.62 0.75 4.89
N MET A 71 4.66 1.22 4.10
CA MET A 71 4.84 2.35 3.19
C MET A 71 4.86 3.66 3.95
N THR A 72 3.97 3.87 4.92
CA THR A 72 3.97 5.09 5.76
C THR A 72 5.26 5.21 6.58
N GLU A 73 5.75 4.13 7.17
CA GLU A 73 7.05 4.12 7.88
C GLU A 73 8.22 4.52 6.96
N ARG A 74 8.20 4.06 5.71
CA ARG A 74 9.19 4.45 4.69
C ARG A 74 9.05 5.91 4.27
N MET A 75 7.82 6.40 4.11
CA MET A 75 7.53 7.80 3.81
C MET A 75 8.06 8.71 4.91
N GLU A 76 7.77 8.38 6.17
CA GLU A 76 8.20 9.13 7.34
C GLU A 76 9.73 9.15 7.46
N GLY A 77 10.38 8.00 7.29
CA GLY A 77 11.85 7.90 7.31
C GLY A 77 12.51 8.72 6.20
N ALA A 78 11.98 8.66 4.97
CA ALA A 78 12.49 9.42 3.84
C ALA A 78 12.27 10.93 4.01
N ALA A 79 11.10 11.34 4.52
CA ALA A 79 10.82 12.73 4.82
C ALA A 79 11.74 13.26 5.93
N ALA A 80 11.91 12.52 7.02
CA ALA A 80 12.75 12.90 8.15
C ALA A 80 14.22 13.11 7.74
N ALA A 81 14.75 12.29 6.82
CA ALA A 81 16.09 12.45 6.27
C ALA A 81 16.31 13.79 5.55
N LEU A 82 15.24 14.47 5.13
CA LEU A 82 15.25 15.78 4.47
C LEU A 82 14.60 16.89 5.31
N GLY A 83 14.62 16.76 6.64
CA GLY A 83 14.10 17.78 7.56
C GLY A 83 12.61 17.66 7.88
N GLY A 84 11.95 16.59 7.44
CA GLY A 84 10.60 16.19 7.86
C GLY A 84 9.46 16.99 7.25
N SER A 85 9.73 18.05 6.50
CA SER A 85 8.70 18.88 5.88
C SER A 85 9.16 19.59 4.61
N GLY A 86 8.20 20.10 3.84
CA GLY A 86 8.46 20.80 2.58
C GLY A 86 8.57 19.86 1.37
N ARG A 87 8.73 20.46 0.19
CA ARG A 87 8.64 19.74 -1.09
C ARG A 87 9.70 18.64 -1.25
N PRO A 88 10.99 18.83 -0.88
CA PRO A 88 11.97 17.75 -0.95
C PRO A 88 11.58 16.53 -0.10
N ALA A 89 11.09 16.75 1.13
CA ALA A 89 10.65 15.68 2.02
C ALA A 89 9.43 14.92 1.47
N VAL A 90 8.46 15.64 0.90
CA VAL A 90 7.28 15.03 0.25
C VAL A 90 7.69 14.22 -0.98
N ASN A 91 8.55 14.76 -1.84
CA ASN A 91 9.03 14.07 -3.03
C ASN A 91 9.77 12.78 -2.66
N ALA A 92 10.67 12.84 -1.67
CA ALA A 92 11.38 11.66 -1.18
C ALA A 92 10.43 10.62 -0.57
N ALA A 93 9.46 11.03 0.24
CA ALA A 93 8.46 10.13 0.80
C ALA A 93 7.71 9.34 -0.28
N LEU A 94 7.18 10.04 -1.28
CA LEU A 94 6.42 9.45 -2.38
C LEU A 94 7.27 8.53 -3.25
N GLU A 95 8.48 8.95 -3.60
CA GLU A 95 9.39 8.14 -4.42
C GLU A 95 9.86 6.88 -3.71
N VAL A 96 10.25 6.98 -2.44
CA VAL A 96 10.71 5.81 -1.67
C VAL A 96 9.57 4.81 -1.49
N ALA A 97 8.36 5.27 -1.19
CA ALA A 97 7.20 4.37 -1.08
C ALA A 97 6.80 3.76 -2.43
N PHE A 98 6.92 4.51 -3.53
CA PHE A 98 6.69 3.99 -4.88
C PHE A 98 7.70 2.89 -5.22
N ASP A 99 9.00 3.18 -5.09
CA ASP A 99 10.08 2.24 -5.39
C ASP A 99 9.99 0.98 -4.52
N ALA A 100 9.64 1.13 -3.23
CA ALA A 100 9.40 -0.01 -2.34
C ALA A 100 8.20 -0.85 -2.79
N SER A 101 7.09 -0.22 -3.16
CA SER A 101 5.87 -0.92 -3.61
C SER A 101 6.13 -1.74 -4.89
N VAL A 102 6.89 -1.17 -5.84
CA VAL A 102 7.32 -1.88 -7.05
C VAL A 102 8.25 -3.03 -6.70
N ARG A 103 9.28 -2.78 -5.88
CA ARG A 103 10.27 -3.79 -5.50
C ARG A 103 9.66 -5.00 -4.78
N PHE A 104 8.66 -4.78 -3.92
CA PHE A 104 7.97 -5.85 -3.22
C PHE A 104 6.85 -6.49 -4.06
N GLY A 105 6.60 -6.01 -5.28
CA GLY A 105 5.56 -6.55 -6.15
C GLY A 105 4.15 -6.30 -5.60
N VAL A 106 3.94 -5.19 -4.87
CA VAL A 106 2.67 -4.93 -4.16
C VAL A 106 1.79 -3.83 -4.77
N THR A 107 2.02 -3.49 -6.04
CA THR A 107 1.42 -2.34 -6.71
C THR A 107 -0.10 -2.42 -6.82
N ARG A 108 -0.70 -3.57 -7.15
CA ARG A 108 -2.16 -3.70 -7.35
C ARG A 108 -2.93 -3.52 -6.04
N ILE A 109 -2.54 -4.22 -4.96
CA ILE A 109 -3.22 -4.08 -3.65
C ILE A 109 -3.20 -2.63 -3.16
N LEU A 110 -2.08 -1.93 -3.32
CA LEU A 110 -1.93 -0.54 -2.87
C LEU A 110 -2.56 0.47 -3.84
N ALA A 111 -2.73 0.13 -5.11
CA ALA A 111 -3.37 1.00 -6.09
C ALA A 111 -4.91 0.97 -6.02
N GLU A 112 -5.50 -0.18 -5.71
CA GLU A 112 -6.96 -0.34 -5.70
C GLU A 112 -7.63 0.49 -4.60
N PRO A 113 -8.86 0.97 -4.80
CA PRO A 113 -9.65 1.57 -3.73
C PRO A 113 -9.83 0.60 -2.57
N ARG A 114 -9.86 1.13 -1.35
CA ARG A 114 -10.18 0.34 -0.16
C ARG A 114 -11.66 -0.10 -0.19
N PRO A 115 -11.99 -1.40 -0.08
CA PRO A 115 -13.37 -1.86 -0.02
C PRO A 115 -14.09 -1.53 1.31
N ASP A 116 -13.35 -1.18 2.37
CA ASP A 116 -13.86 -0.92 3.72
C ASP A 116 -14.10 0.58 4.03
N VAL A 117 -13.93 1.47 3.04
CA VAL A 117 -14.14 2.94 3.14
C VAL A 117 -13.36 3.59 4.31
N ALA A 118 -12.30 2.94 4.80
CA ALA A 118 -11.48 3.47 5.88
C ALA A 118 -10.66 4.71 5.42
N PRO A 119 -10.29 5.62 6.33
CA PRO A 119 -9.42 6.75 6.01
C PRO A 119 -8.11 6.28 5.36
N ASP A 120 -7.63 7.02 4.36
CA ASP A 120 -6.40 6.69 3.65
C ASP A 120 -5.15 7.00 4.52
N PRO A 121 -4.39 5.99 4.98
CA PRO A 121 -3.21 6.21 5.81
C PRO A 121 -2.09 6.93 5.06
N ILE A 122 -2.00 6.76 3.74
CA ILE A 122 -1.00 7.46 2.91
C ILE A 122 -1.29 8.96 2.90
N ALA A 123 -2.56 9.34 2.71
CA ALA A 123 -2.97 10.73 2.79
C ALA A 123 -2.76 11.30 4.21
N ALA A 124 -3.08 10.52 5.25
CA ALA A 124 -2.86 10.95 6.63
C ALA A 124 -1.36 11.23 6.92
N THR A 125 -0.46 10.32 6.52
CA THR A 125 0.99 10.50 6.69
C THR A 125 1.51 11.71 5.91
N LEU A 126 1.10 11.89 4.65
CA LEU A 126 1.50 13.07 3.87
C LEU A 126 1.01 14.38 4.49
N GLY A 127 -0.16 14.39 5.12
CA GLY A 127 -0.68 15.55 5.86
C GLY A 127 0.17 15.96 7.08
N LEU A 128 0.99 15.04 7.61
CA LEU A 128 1.95 15.33 8.67
C LEU A 128 3.26 15.94 8.13
N VAL A 129 3.67 15.54 6.93
CA VAL A 129 4.88 16.05 6.25
C VAL A 129 4.64 17.42 5.61
N LEU A 130 3.41 17.66 5.13
CA LEU A 130 3.05 18.92 4.47
C LEU A 130 2.92 20.08 5.47
N PRO A 131 3.31 21.31 5.06
CA PRO A 131 3.03 22.51 5.85
C PRO A 131 1.51 22.71 5.96
N ARG A 132 1.07 23.39 7.04
CA ARG A 132 -0.37 23.60 7.31
C ARG A 132 -1.12 24.22 6.12
N SER A 133 -0.47 25.13 5.39
CA SER A 133 -1.03 25.80 4.20
C SER A 133 -1.30 24.85 3.01
N ALA A 134 -0.63 23.70 2.95
CA ALA A 134 -0.71 22.76 1.84
C ALA A 134 -1.33 21.40 2.20
N ARG A 135 -1.92 21.25 3.41
CA ARG A 135 -2.46 19.96 3.87
C ARG A 135 -3.57 19.38 2.98
N SER A 136 -4.34 20.23 2.30
CA SER A 136 -5.35 19.78 1.32
C SER A 136 -4.74 18.98 0.17
N ALA A 137 -3.46 19.20 -0.17
CA ALA A 137 -2.76 18.46 -1.20
C ALA A 137 -2.47 16.99 -0.80
N ALA A 138 -2.58 16.63 0.49
CA ALA A 138 -2.26 15.28 0.96
C ALA A 138 -3.09 14.19 0.24
N THR A 139 -4.39 14.41 0.09
CA THR A 139 -5.28 13.49 -0.64
C THR A 139 -4.94 13.44 -2.13
N MET A 140 -4.58 14.57 -2.74
CA MET A 140 -4.19 14.65 -4.16
C MET A 140 -2.88 13.90 -4.42
N LEU A 141 -1.90 14.06 -3.54
CA LEU A 141 -0.61 13.39 -3.61
C LEU A 141 -0.73 11.89 -3.37
N ALA A 142 -1.56 11.47 -2.39
CA ALA A 142 -1.89 10.06 -2.19
C ALA A 142 -2.56 9.46 -3.43
N ALA A 143 -3.51 10.17 -4.04
CA ALA A 143 -4.16 9.74 -5.28
C ALA A 143 -3.17 9.64 -6.45
N ALA A 144 -2.26 10.61 -6.61
CA ALA A 144 -1.21 10.58 -7.64
C ALA A 144 -0.27 9.38 -7.45
N TRP A 145 0.12 9.10 -6.21
CA TRP A 145 0.95 7.94 -5.87
C TRP A 145 0.23 6.61 -6.15
N ARG A 146 -1.04 6.47 -5.72
CA ARG A 146 -1.85 5.28 -6.03
C ARG A 146 -2.07 5.13 -7.54
N GLY A 147 -2.26 6.23 -8.26
CA GLY A 147 -2.36 6.24 -9.72
C GLY A 147 -1.08 5.76 -10.42
N ALA A 148 0.09 6.15 -9.91
CA ALA A 148 1.37 5.65 -10.41
C ALA A 148 1.51 4.13 -10.18
N LEU A 149 1.11 3.63 -9.00
CA LEU A 149 1.08 2.18 -8.73
C LEU A 149 0.09 1.45 -9.63
N ARG A 150 -1.07 2.06 -9.89
CA ARG A 150 -2.08 1.51 -10.81
C ARG A 150 -1.52 1.34 -12.22
N ALA A 151 -0.83 2.37 -12.72
CA ALA A 151 -0.18 2.31 -14.03
C ALA A 151 0.81 1.13 -14.11
N VAL A 152 1.63 0.91 -13.07
CA VAL A 152 2.54 -0.24 -13.02
C VAL A 152 1.78 -1.57 -12.97
N ALA A 153 0.73 -1.67 -12.15
CA ALA A 153 -0.11 -2.86 -12.07
C ALA A 153 -0.78 -3.22 -13.41
N ASP A 154 -1.06 -2.22 -14.23
CA ASP A 154 -1.67 -2.36 -15.57
C ASP A 154 -0.61 -2.49 -16.70
N GLY A 155 0.67 -2.67 -16.35
CA GLY A 155 1.73 -3.03 -17.29
C GLY A 155 2.63 -1.87 -17.76
N VAL A 156 2.44 -0.65 -17.25
CA VAL A 156 3.36 0.46 -17.55
C VAL A 156 4.72 0.20 -16.88
N PRO A 157 5.85 0.34 -17.60
CA PRO A 157 7.17 0.17 -17.00
C PRO A 157 7.36 1.08 -15.78
N PRO A 158 7.91 0.59 -14.66
CA PRO A 158 8.07 1.39 -13.43
C PRO A 158 8.81 2.71 -13.64
N ALA A 159 9.84 2.73 -14.51
CA ALA A 159 10.57 3.94 -14.85
C ALA A 159 9.67 5.01 -15.51
N THR A 160 8.70 4.60 -16.32
CA THR A 160 7.75 5.51 -16.98
C THR A 160 6.72 6.05 -15.99
N ALA A 161 6.15 5.18 -15.15
CA ALA A 161 5.23 5.62 -14.09
C ALA A 161 5.92 6.56 -13.09
N ARG A 162 7.17 6.29 -12.72
CA ARG A 162 7.98 7.17 -11.86
C ARG A 162 8.21 8.54 -12.48
N ARG A 163 8.51 8.63 -13.79
CA ARG A 163 8.64 9.91 -14.49
C ARG A 163 7.33 10.69 -14.47
N GLY A 164 6.19 10.02 -14.70
CA GLY A 164 4.87 10.65 -14.60
C GLY A 164 4.58 11.20 -13.21
N LEU A 165 4.89 10.43 -12.16
CA LEU A 165 4.76 10.88 -10.77
C LEU A 165 5.64 12.10 -10.50
N ARG A 166 6.92 12.07 -10.88
CA ARG A 166 7.83 13.23 -10.73
C ARG A 166 7.32 14.47 -11.45
N TRP A 167 6.84 14.31 -12.68
CA TRP A 167 6.30 15.41 -13.46
C TRP A 167 5.13 16.09 -12.73
N LEU A 168 4.22 15.32 -12.13
CA LEU A 168 3.13 15.87 -11.29
C LEU A 168 3.67 16.59 -10.04
N LEU A 169 4.73 16.07 -9.43
CA LEU A 169 5.39 16.67 -8.26
C LEU A 169 6.19 17.93 -8.59
N ASP A 170 6.48 18.21 -9.85
CA ASP A 170 7.27 19.36 -10.29
C ASP A 170 6.41 20.46 -10.95
N LEU A 171 5.08 20.31 -10.97
CA LEU A 171 4.16 21.24 -11.66
C LEU A 171 4.21 22.72 -11.21
N ASP A 172 4.78 23.05 -10.04
CA ASP A 172 4.94 24.46 -9.60
C ASP A 172 6.33 25.05 -9.90
N SER A 173 7.25 24.28 -10.49
CA SER A 173 8.62 24.72 -10.78
C SER A 173 8.72 25.57 -12.06
N ALA A 174 7.61 25.68 -12.80
CA ALA A 174 7.52 26.36 -14.09
C ALA A 174 6.71 27.67 -14.05
N ALA A 175 6.47 28.22 -12.85
CA ALA A 175 5.77 29.49 -12.64
C ALA A 175 6.68 30.54 -12.00
#